data_AF-A0A848SU28-F1
#
_entry.id   AF-A0A848SU28-F1
#
_cell.length_a   1.000
_cell.length_b   1.000
_cell.length_c   1.000
_cell.angle_alpha   90.00
_cell.angle_beta   90.00
_cell.angle_gamma   90.00
#
_symmetry.space_group_name_H-M   'P 1'
#
loop_
_entity.id
_entity.type
_entity.pdbx_description
1 polymer ?
#
loop_
_entity_poly.entity_id
_entity_poly.type
_entity_poly.pdbx_seq_one_letter_code
_entity_poly.pdbx_strand_id
1 'polypeptide(L)'
;LNRRLSLVEGVSVIVTIASLDGLAEGAIIEGRSIARLDPPLTIDNMEAVVVGEENGRAVIWMASDDNFNPLQRTLLLKFELVGAI
;
A
#
# COMPACT_ATOMS: atom_id res chain seq x y z
N LEU A 1 2.41 -4.75 0.29
CA LEU A 1 1.16 -4.10 0.72
C LEU A 1 0.59 -4.90 1.87
N ASN A 2 0.43 -4.30 3.04
CA ASN A 2 -0.20 -4.96 4.19
C ASN A 2 -1.55 -4.31 4.44
N ARG A 3 -2.61 -5.10 4.64
CA ARG A 3 -3.96 -4.59 4.86
C ARG A 3 -4.65 -5.31 6.01
N ARG A 4 -5.58 -4.62 6.68
CA ARG A 4 -6.43 -5.20 7.72
C ARG A 4 -7.82 -4.58 7.67
N LEU A 5 -8.83 -5.42 7.84
CA LEU A 5 -10.22 -5.04 8.05
C LEU A 5 -10.62 -5.31 9.51
N SER A 6 -11.23 -4.33 10.14
CA SER A 6 -11.77 -4.40 11.50
C SER A 6 -13.18 -3.79 11.52
N LEU A 7 -14.10 -4.39 12.26
CA LEU A 7 -15.46 -3.83 12.43
C LEU A 7 -15.46 -2.53 13.23
N VAL A 8 -14.49 -2.35 14.14
CA VAL A 8 -14.41 -1.20 15.04
C VAL A 8 -13.48 -0.13 14.47
N GLU A 9 -12.33 -0.54 13.92
CA GLU A 9 -11.28 0.37 13.46
C GLU A 9 -11.33 0.63 11.95
N GLY A 10 -12.23 -0.04 11.23
CA GLY A 10 -12.34 0.06 9.78
C GLY A 10 -11.18 -0.60 9.03
N VAL A 11 -10.88 -0.07 7.84
CA VAL A 11 -9.80 -0.57 6.98
C VAL A 11 -8.50 0.19 7.28
N SER A 12 -7.40 -0.53 7.40
CA SER A 12 -6.05 0.02 7.56
C SER A 12 -5.09 -0.59 6.56
N VAL A 13 -4.14 0.22 6.09
CA VAL A 13 -3.12 -0.18 5.12
C VAL A 13 -1.75 0.30 5.58
N ILE A 14 -0.75 -0.56 5.45
CA ILE A 14 0.67 -0.21 5.62
C ILE A 14 1.39 -0.51 4.31
N VAL A 15 2.06 0.51 3.77
CA VAL A 15 2.99 0.36 2.64
C VAL A 15 4.37 0.12 3.22
N THR A 16 5.01 -0.95 2.76
CA THR A 16 6.30 -1.43 3.25
C THR A 16 7.23 -1.64 2.08
N ILE A 17 8.47 -1.20 2.23
CA ILE A 17 9.57 -1.46 1.30
C ILE A 17 10.57 -2.39 1.95
N ALA A 18 11.17 -3.28 1.17
CA ALA A 18 12.23 -4.15 1.63
C ALA A 18 13.32 -4.24 0.55
N SER A 19 14.58 -4.33 0.98
CA SER A 19 15.67 -4.68 0.07
C SER A 19 15.62 -6.18 -0.21
N LEU A 20 15.95 -6.55 -1.44
CA LEU A 20 16.14 -7.94 -1.85
C LEU A 20 17.63 -8.30 -1.96
N ASP A 21 18.52 -7.39 -1.56
CA ASP A 21 19.96 -7.60 -1.62
C ASP A 21 20.37 -8.75 -0.69
N GLY A 22 21.12 -9.71 -1.22
CA GLY A 22 21.58 -10.87 -0.44
C GLY A 22 20.46 -11.86 -0.08
N LEU A 23 19.31 -11.79 -0.74
CA LEU A 23 18.23 -12.75 -0.52
C LEU A 23 18.69 -14.18 -0.81
N ALA A 24 18.49 -15.06 0.17
CA ALA A 24 18.78 -16.48 0.07
C ALA A 24 17.51 -17.31 0.34
N GLU A 25 17.53 -18.58 -0.06
CA GLU A 25 16.44 -19.50 0.25
C GLU A 25 16.23 -19.61 1.76
N GLY A 26 14.97 -19.54 2.20
CA GLY A 26 14.59 -19.56 3.61
C GLY A 26 14.86 -18.26 4.38
N ALA A 27 15.40 -17.22 3.75
CA ALA A 27 15.59 -15.93 4.39
C ALA A 27 14.26 -15.24 4.68
N ILE A 28 14.16 -14.63 5.86
CA ILE A 28 13.04 -13.75 6.21
C ILE A 28 13.38 -12.35 5.70
N ILE A 29 12.50 -11.79 4.87
CA ILE A 29 12.62 -10.42 4.38
C ILE A 29 12.05 -9.47 5.44
N GLU A 30 12.90 -8.63 6.03
CA GLU A 30 12.46 -7.54 6.88
C GLU A 30 12.13 -6.31 6.03
N GLY A 31 10.93 -5.76 6.26
CA GLY A 31 10.44 -4.60 5.55
C GLY A 31 10.34 -3.37 6.45
N ARG A 32 10.72 -2.21 5.90
CA ARG A 32 10.52 -0.91 6.52
C ARG A 32 9.17 -0.33 6.09
N SER A 33 8.32 -0.02 7.06
CA SER A 33 7.08 0.71 6.77
C SER A 33 7.40 2.13 6.33
N ILE A 34 6.80 2.56 5.21
CA ILE A 34 7.00 3.90 4.62
C ILE A 34 5.74 4.75 4.63
N ALA A 35 4.56 4.14 4.77
CA ALA A 35 3.30 4.84 4.96
C ALA A 35 2.31 4.00 5.74
N ARG A 36 1.43 4.67 6.48
CA ARG A 36 0.27 4.08 7.16
C ARG A 36 -0.97 4.88 6.79
N LEU A 37 -1.97 4.22 6.23
CA LEU A 37 -3.23 4.81 5.81
C LEU A 37 -4.36 4.18 6.65
N ASP A 38 -4.88 4.96 7.58
CA ASP A 38 -5.98 4.61 8.47
C ASP A 38 -7.08 5.67 8.39
N PRO A 39 -8.31 5.40 8.87
CA PRO A 39 -9.31 6.43 9.06
C PRO A 39 -8.74 7.58 9.90
N PRO A 40 -9.02 8.85 9.55
CA PRO A 40 -10.04 9.29 8.59
C PRO A 40 -9.53 9.48 7.13
N LEU A 41 -8.35 8.95 6.78
CA LEU A 41 -7.82 9.10 5.43
C LEU A 41 -8.72 8.40 4.39
N THR A 42 -8.66 8.89 3.14
CA THR A 42 -9.32 8.23 2.01
C THR A 42 -8.62 6.91 1.73
N ILE A 43 -9.18 5.84 2.27
CA ILE A 43 -8.72 4.46 2.07
C ILE A 43 -9.92 3.52 1.99
N ASP A 44 -9.74 2.40 1.31
CA ASP A 44 -10.70 1.29 1.27
C ASP A 44 -9.93 -0.02 1.20
N ASN A 45 -10.57 -1.13 0.83
CA ASN A 45 -9.97 -2.44 0.73
C ASN A 45 -8.90 -2.54 -0.39
N MET A 46 -7.73 -1.95 -0.17
CA MET A 46 -6.63 -1.90 -1.14
C MET A 46 -6.05 -3.29 -1.40
N GLU A 47 -6.03 -3.71 -2.66
CA GLU A 47 -5.48 -5.02 -3.09
C GLU A 47 -4.34 -4.90 -4.08
N ALA A 48 -4.31 -3.83 -4.86
CA ALA A 48 -3.23 -3.60 -5.81
C ALA A 48 -2.28 -2.50 -5.31
N VAL A 49 -0.99 -2.72 -5.53
CA VAL A 49 0.05 -1.70 -5.46
C VAL A 49 1.01 -1.87 -6.63
N VAL A 50 1.39 -0.78 -7.26
CA VAL A 50 2.47 -0.76 -8.25
C VAL A 50 3.33 0.46 -8.05
N VAL A 51 4.63 0.30 -8.28
CA VAL A 51 5.59 1.41 -8.32
C VAL A 51 5.97 1.65 -9.77
N GLY A 52 5.91 2.90 -10.21
CA GLY A 52 6.36 3.34 -11.52
C GLY A 52 7.18 4.62 -11.41
N GLU A 53 7.63 5.11 -12.56
CA GLU A 53 8.28 6.41 -12.66
C GLU A 53 7.44 7.31 -13.57
N GLU A 54 7.22 8.56 -13.14
CA GLU A 54 6.58 9.58 -13.95
C GLU A 54 7.30 10.91 -13.81
N ASN A 55 7.77 11.47 -14.93
CA ASN A 55 8.52 12.73 -14.97
C ASN A 55 9.72 12.72 -14.00
N GLY A 56 10.46 11.61 -13.93
CA GLY A 56 11.63 11.46 -13.05
C GLY A 56 11.29 11.27 -11.57
N ARG A 57 10.02 11.01 -11.21
CA ARG A 57 9.58 10.82 -9.83
C ARG A 57 9.04 9.41 -9.63
N ALA A 58 9.43 8.77 -8.54
CA ALA A 58 8.87 7.49 -8.14
C ALA A 58 7.41 7.68 -7.69
N VAL A 59 6.50 6.94 -8.31
CA VAL A 59 5.06 7.03 -8.07
C VAL A 59 4.55 5.69 -7.57
N ILE A 60 3.82 5.70 -6.47
CA ILE A 60 3.08 4.56 -5.96
C ILE A 60 1.62 4.72 -6.36
N TRP A 61 1.12 3.76 -7.12
CA TRP A 61 -0.29 3.62 -7.41
C TRP A 61 -0.88 2.52 -6.54
N MET A 62 -2.10 2.73 -6.05
CA MET A 62 -2.83 1.76 -5.26
C MET A 62 -4.28 1.69 -5.73
N ALA A 63 -4.83 0.48 -5.85
CA ALA A 63 -6.25 0.30 -6.19
C ALA A 63 -6.97 -0.52 -5.12
N SER A 64 -8.19 -0.10 -4.81
CA SER A 64 -9.10 -0.91 -4.01
C SER A 64 -9.72 -2.01 -4.85
N ASP A 65 -10.11 -3.07 -4.17
CA ASP A 65 -10.97 -4.10 -4.72
C ASP A 65 -12.39 -3.56 -4.98
N ASP A 66 -13.11 -4.21 -5.88
CA ASP A 66 -14.49 -3.93 -6.26
C ASP A 66 -15.43 -5.05 -5.81
N ASN A 67 -15.47 -5.34 -4.50
CA ASN A 67 -16.29 -6.41 -3.89
C ASN A 67 -17.83 -6.29 -4.11
N PHE A 68 -18.31 -5.43 -5.01
CA PHE A 68 -19.73 -5.16 -5.29
C PHE A 68 -20.53 -4.79 -4.03
N ASN A 69 -19.84 -4.28 -3.01
CA ASN A 69 -20.43 -3.88 -1.74
C ASN A 69 -20.68 -2.36 -1.77
N PRO A 70 -21.93 -1.89 -1.59
CA PRO A 70 -22.24 -0.45 -1.61
C PRO A 70 -21.59 0.35 -0.48
N LEU A 71 -21.08 -0.33 0.56
CA LEU A 71 -20.31 0.31 1.64
C LEU A 71 -18.84 0.50 1.29
N GLN A 72 -18.32 -0.21 0.29
CA GLN A 72 -16.95 -0.05 -0.21
C GLN A 72 -16.93 0.92 -1.40
N ARG A 73 -15.84 1.65 -1.52
CA ARG A 73 -15.58 2.57 -2.61
C ARG A 73 -14.56 1.93 -3.55
N THR A 74 -14.79 2.06 -4.86
CA THR A 74 -13.77 1.78 -5.87
C THR A 74 -12.83 2.98 -5.98
N LEU A 75 -11.59 2.82 -5.51
CA LEU A 75 -10.59 3.88 -5.43
C LEU A 75 -9.35 3.53 -6.26
N LEU A 76 -8.82 4.55 -6.95
CA LEU A 76 -7.46 4.56 -7.49
C LEU A 76 -6.73 5.74 -6.85
N LEU A 77 -5.70 5.44 -6.07
CA LEU A 77 -4.89 6.43 -5.37
C LEU A 77 -3.49 6.48 -5.98
N LYS A 78 -2.91 7.69 -5.96
CA LYS A 78 -1.58 7.97 -6.49
C LYS A 78 -0.80 8.82 -5.51
N PHE A 79 0.42 8.40 -5.23
CA PHE A 79 1.34 9.10 -4.33
C PHE A 79 2.70 9.24 -4.98
N GLU A 80 3.34 10.39 -4.78
CA GLU A 80 4.78 10.53 -5.01
C GLU A 80 5.52 9.96 -3.79
N LEU A 81 6.51 9.10 -4.04
CA LEU A 81 7.42 8.64 -3.01
C LEU A 81 8.54 9.67 -2.84
N VAL A 82 8.45 10.47 -1.78
CA VAL A 82 9.44 11.50 -1.44
C VAL A 82 10.47 10.97 -0.43
N GLY A 83 11.75 11.24 -0.68
CA GLY A 83 12.87 10.84 0.19
C GLY A 83 13.70 9.67 -0.35
N ALA A 84 14.89 9.45 0.23
CA ALA A 84 15.77 8.35 -0.13
C ALA A 84 15.23 7.01 0.39
N ILE A 85 15.27 5.98 -0.46
CA ILE A 85 14.92 4.59 -0.11
C ILE A 85 16.10 3.92 0.57
#